data_AF-A0A5J4L7M9-F1
#
_entry.id   AF-A0A5J4L7M9-F1
#
_cell.length_a   1.000
_cell.length_b   1.000
_cell.length_c   1.000
_cell.angle_alpha   90.00
_cell.angle_beta   90.00
_cell.angle_gamma   90.00
#
_symmetry.space_group_name_H-M   'P 1'
#
loop_
_entity.id
_entity.type
_entity.pdbx_description
1 polymer ?
#
loop_
_entity_poly.entity_id
_entity_poly.type
_entity_poly.pdbx_seq_one_letter_code
_entity_poly.pdbx_strand_id
1 'polypeptide(L)'
;MPRPLTPAERLAAADKDATLEQIAAASTWDRFLVEQAVFAVGLANDTFSANLLRDLLPEMGHGYIGSAINSLRTAGIIEHTGQVVPSTSPATHGHRLGVWRLSVKGLVIAEARRPRKAAA
;
A
#
# COMPACT_ATOMS: atom_id res chain seq x y z
N MET A 1 23.31 19.76 18.65
CA MET A 1 24.04 19.03 17.58
C MET A 1 23.56 17.59 17.59
N PRO A 2 23.17 16.99 16.45
CA PRO A 2 22.74 15.60 16.42
C PRO A 2 23.92 14.68 16.77
N ARG A 3 23.65 13.63 17.55
CA ARG A 3 24.63 12.60 17.92
C ARG A 3 25.16 11.94 16.64
N PRO A 4 26.49 11.72 16.50
CA PRO A 4 27.02 10.96 15.37
C PRO A 4 26.48 9.52 15.38
N LEU A 5 26.04 9.05 14.20
CA LEU A 5 25.59 7.67 14.02
C LEU A 5 26.76 6.72 14.25
N THR A 6 26.49 5.61 14.92
CA THR A 6 27.44 4.49 15.04
C THR A 6 27.63 3.81 13.68
N PRO A 7 28.69 3.00 13.50
CA PRO A 7 28.86 2.22 12.28
C PRO A 7 27.65 1.33 11.93
N ALA A 8 27.01 0.70 12.94
CA ALA A 8 25.82 -0.13 12.73
C ALA A 8 24.60 0.69 12.29
N GLU A 9 24.41 1.89 12.85
CA GLU A 9 23.32 2.78 12.44
C GLU A 9 23.51 3.32 11.02
N ARG A 10 24.77 3.57 10.60
CA ARG A 10 25.08 3.95 9.22
C ARG A 10 24.80 2.81 8.24
N LEU A 11 25.13 1.57 8.61
CA LEU A 11 24.84 0.39 7.79
C LEU A 11 23.33 0.19 7.64
N ALA A 12 22.57 0.23 8.74
CA ALA A 12 21.12 0.11 8.70
C ALA A 12 20.44 1.24 7.90
N ALA A 13 20.97 2.46 7.94
CA ALA A 13 20.49 3.55 7.11
C ALA A 13 20.76 3.29 5.62
N ALA A 14 21.96 2.82 5.27
CA ALA A 14 22.29 2.45 3.89
C ALA A 14 21.43 1.28 3.38
N ASP A 15 21.16 0.27 4.20
CA ASP A 15 20.29 -0.85 3.86
C ASP A 15 18.85 -0.38 3.62
N LYS A 16 18.36 0.53 4.48
CA LYS A 16 17.05 1.17 4.30
C LYS A 16 17.00 1.99 3.01
N ASP A 17 18.01 2.80 2.73
CA ASP A 17 18.06 3.66 1.55
C ASP A 17 18.15 2.82 0.27
N ALA A 18 18.95 1.75 0.26
CA ALA A 18 19.00 0.78 -0.83
C ALA A 18 17.67 0.05 -1.01
N THR A 19 16.99 -0.31 0.08
CA THR A 19 15.64 -0.89 0.02
C THR A 19 14.64 0.11 -0.57
N LEU A 20 14.73 1.39 -0.20
CA LEU A 20 13.88 2.44 -0.75
C LEU A 20 14.17 2.70 -2.23
N GLU A 21 15.43 2.64 -2.66
CA GLU A 21 15.82 2.71 -4.07
C GLU A 21 15.31 1.51 -4.86
N GLN A 22 15.40 0.30 -4.33
CA GLN A 22 14.82 -0.89 -4.96
C GLN A 22 13.29 -0.79 -5.05
N ILE A 23 12.65 -0.25 -4.00
CA ILE A 23 11.21 0.03 -4.02
C ILE A 23 10.87 1.09 -5.07
N ALA A 24 11.74 2.09 -5.28
CA ALA A 24 11.56 3.13 -6.29
C ALA A 24 11.86 2.64 -7.71
N ALA A 25 12.79 1.69 -7.86
CA ALA A 25 13.16 1.04 -9.12
C ALA A 25 12.14 -0.01 -9.57
N ALA A 26 11.21 -0.38 -8.70
CA ALA A 26 10.12 -1.25 -9.07
C ALA A 26 9.32 -0.69 -10.24
N SER A 27 8.83 -1.61 -11.05
CA SER A 27 8.22 -1.24 -12.31
C SER A 27 6.95 -0.44 -12.03
N THR A 28 6.68 0.57 -12.85
CA THR A 28 5.39 1.28 -12.84
C THR A 28 4.20 0.31 -12.87
N TRP A 29 4.42 -0.90 -13.40
CA TRP A 29 3.49 -2.01 -13.42
C TRP A 29 3.12 -2.54 -12.04
N ASP A 30 4.08 -2.75 -11.14
CA ASP A 30 3.83 -3.26 -9.78
C ASP A 30 2.96 -2.29 -8.97
N ARG A 31 3.30 -1.00 -9.06
CA ARG A 31 2.49 0.07 -8.48
C ARG A 31 1.08 0.07 -9.08
N PHE A 32 0.99 -0.03 -10.41
CA PHE A 32 -0.28 -0.06 -11.11
C PHE A 32 -1.15 -1.25 -10.64
N LEU A 33 -0.58 -2.44 -10.48
CA LEU A 33 -1.30 -3.63 -9.99
C LEU A 33 -1.84 -3.43 -8.58
N VAL A 34 -1.04 -2.88 -7.66
CA VAL A 34 -1.50 -2.59 -6.30
C VAL A 34 -2.61 -1.54 -6.30
N GLU A 35 -2.51 -0.51 -7.14
CA GLU A 35 -3.58 0.49 -7.29
C GLU A 35 -4.88 -0.15 -7.81
N GLN A 36 -4.82 -1.02 -8.82
CA GLN A 36 -6.01 -1.74 -9.30
C GLN A 36 -6.62 -2.65 -8.22
N ALA A 37 -5.79 -3.36 -7.46
CA ALA A 37 -6.26 -4.19 -6.36
C ALA A 37 -6.98 -3.36 -5.28
N VAL A 38 -6.46 -2.18 -4.94
CA VAL A 38 -7.12 -1.27 -3.99
C VAL A 38 -8.50 -0.84 -4.48
N PHE A 39 -8.65 -0.47 -5.76
CA PHE A 39 -9.96 -0.10 -6.29
C PHE A 39 -10.93 -1.28 -6.34
N ALA A 40 -10.47 -2.46 -6.80
CA ALA A 40 -11.30 -3.66 -6.84
C ALA A 40 -11.78 -4.06 -5.44
N VAL A 41 -10.86 -4.09 -4.48
CA VAL A 41 -11.16 -4.44 -3.08
C VAL A 41 -12.05 -3.41 -2.42
N GLY A 42 -11.75 -2.12 -2.58
CA GLY A 42 -12.54 -1.04 -1.97
C GLY A 42 -13.93 -0.85 -2.58
N LEU A 43 -14.17 -1.37 -3.80
CA LEU A 43 -15.52 -1.45 -4.37
C LEU A 43 -16.27 -2.71 -3.89
N ALA A 44 -15.56 -3.83 -3.69
CA ALA A 44 -16.15 -5.09 -3.25
C ALA A 44 -16.38 -5.16 -1.74
N ASN A 45 -15.59 -4.41 -0.97
CA ASN A 45 -15.58 -4.39 0.48
C ASN A 45 -15.62 -2.93 0.94
N ASP A 46 -16.45 -2.61 1.94
CA ASP A 46 -16.52 -1.27 2.52
C ASP A 46 -15.17 -0.84 3.14
N THR A 47 -14.40 -1.80 3.66
CA THR A 47 -13.09 -1.57 4.26
C THR A 47 -12.08 -2.65 3.89
N PHE A 48 -10.79 -2.33 3.97
CA PHE A 48 -9.69 -3.26 3.70
C PHE A 48 -8.41 -2.89 4.47
N SER A 49 -7.47 -3.83 4.52
CA SER A 49 -6.14 -3.61 5.11
C SER A 49 -5.05 -4.16 4.20
N ALA A 50 -3.79 -3.88 4.54
CA ALA A 50 -2.65 -4.42 3.80
C ALA A 50 -2.55 -5.97 3.87
N ASN A 51 -3.24 -6.64 4.81
CA ASN A 51 -3.31 -8.11 4.82
C ASN A 51 -4.08 -8.62 3.59
N LEU A 52 -5.28 -8.07 3.34
CA LEU A 52 -6.10 -8.48 2.19
C LEU A 52 -5.39 -8.24 0.85
N LEU A 53 -4.64 -7.13 0.74
CA LEU A 53 -3.85 -6.86 -0.46
C LEU A 53 -2.69 -7.84 -0.64
N ARG A 54 -2.06 -8.33 0.44
CA ARG A 54 -1.02 -9.37 0.34
C ARG A 54 -1.60 -10.71 -0.09
N ASP A 55 -2.80 -11.05 0.36
CA ASP A 55 -3.45 -12.30 -0.04
C ASP A 55 -3.80 -12.30 -1.54
N LEU A 56 -4.18 -11.14 -2.09
CA LEU A 56 -4.48 -10.98 -3.52
C LEU A 56 -3.24 -10.82 -4.41
N LEU A 57 -2.16 -10.26 -3.85
CA LEU A 57 -0.92 -9.97 -4.57
C LEU A 57 0.28 -10.56 -3.83
N PRO A 58 0.37 -11.90 -3.69
CA PRO A 58 1.40 -12.53 -2.86
C PRO A 58 2.82 -12.25 -3.36
N GLU A 59 3.01 -12.09 -4.67
CA GLU A 59 4.31 -11.79 -5.28
C GLU A 59 4.74 -10.32 -5.09
N MET A 60 3.80 -9.42 -4.76
CA MET A 60 4.04 -7.98 -4.55
C MET A 60 4.32 -7.62 -3.08
N GLY A 61 4.46 -8.63 -2.20
CA GLY A 61 4.47 -8.47 -0.74
C GLY A 61 5.66 -7.70 -0.13
N HIS A 62 6.72 -7.40 -0.90
CA HIS A 62 7.97 -6.82 -0.40
C HIS A 62 7.99 -5.28 -0.43
N GLY A 63 7.18 -4.63 0.42
CA GLY A 63 7.24 -3.19 0.68
C GLY A 63 6.39 -2.29 -0.25
N TYR A 64 5.94 -2.81 -1.39
CA TYR A 64 5.15 -2.04 -2.37
C TYR A 64 3.77 -1.64 -1.87
N ILE A 65 3.07 -2.55 -1.18
CA ILE A 65 1.74 -2.29 -0.64
C ILE A 65 1.77 -1.09 0.31
N GLY A 66 2.82 -0.99 1.14
CA GLY A 66 3.00 0.16 2.05
C GLY A 66 3.18 1.47 1.29
N SER A 67 4.04 1.48 0.27
CA SER A 67 4.28 2.65 -0.58
C SER A 67 3.03 3.09 -1.34
N ALA A 68 2.29 2.14 -1.92
CA ALA A 68 1.05 2.42 -2.64
C ALA A 68 -0.05 2.97 -1.70
N ILE A 69 -0.27 2.36 -0.54
CA ILE A 69 -1.21 2.88 0.47
C ILE A 69 -0.81 4.30 0.88
N ASN A 70 0.47 4.55 1.11
CA ASN A 70 0.96 5.88 1.48
C ASN A 70 0.74 6.92 0.36
N SER A 71 0.91 6.51 -0.90
CA SER A 71 0.65 7.36 -2.06
C SER A 71 -0.84 7.68 -2.21
N LEU A 72 -1.69 6.66 -2.12
CA LEU A 72 -3.15 6.78 -2.26
C LEU A 72 -3.79 7.60 -1.14
N ARG A 73 -3.34 7.42 0.12
CA ARG A 73 -3.83 8.25 1.24
C ARG A 73 -3.41 9.71 1.06
N THR A 74 -2.18 9.96 0.61
CA THR A 74 -1.65 11.32 0.40
C THR A 74 -2.41 12.01 -0.73
N ALA A 75 -2.81 11.25 -1.76
CA ALA A 75 -3.66 11.73 -2.85
C ALA A 75 -5.15 11.89 -2.47
N GLY A 76 -5.55 11.51 -1.25
CA GLY A 76 -6.94 11.55 -0.78
C GLY A 76 -7.85 10.55 -1.48
N ILE A 77 -7.31 9.48 -2.06
CA ILE A 77 -8.09 8.43 -2.75
C ILE A 77 -8.65 7.42 -1.75
N ILE A 78 -7.90 7.14 -0.69
CA ILE A 78 -8.32 6.32 0.44
C ILE A 78 -8.27 7.13 1.72
N GLU A 79 -9.09 6.75 2.68
CA GLU A 79 -9.11 7.36 4.01
C GLU A 79 -9.00 6.30 5.09
N HIS A 80 -8.33 6.66 6.18
CA HIS A 80 -8.17 5.79 7.33
C HIS A 80 -9.48 5.74 8.12
N THR A 81 -9.93 4.56 8.51
CA THR A 81 -11.21 4.40 9.22
C THR A 81 -11.12 4.68 10.73
N GLY A 82 -9.91 4.86 11.25
CA GLY A 82 -9.62 4.95 12.68
C GLY A 82 -9.35 3.58 13.32
N GLN A 83 -9.61 2.49 12.60
CA GLN A 83 -9.34 1.13 13.07
C GLN A 83 -7.98 0.64 12.61
N VAL A 84 -7.45 -0.33 13.35
CA VAL A 84 -6.21 -1.03 13.02
C VAL A 84 -6.38 -2.53 13.22
N VAL A 85 -5.64 -3.32 12.44
CA VAL A 85 -5.56 -4.78 12.57
C VAL A 85 -4.11 -5.23 12.69
N PRO A 86 -3.80 -6.34 13.37
CA PRO A 86 -2.45 -6.89 13.38
C PRO A 86 -2.08 -7.40 11.99
N SER A 87 -0.82 -7.16 11.60
CA SER A 87 -0.29 -7.72 10.36
C SER A 87 -0.16 -9.24 10.45
N THR A 88 -0.62 -9.95 9.43
CA THR A 88 -0.49 -11.42 9.32
C THR A 88 0.85 -11.86 8.73
N SER A 89 1.69 -10.93 8.25
CA SER A 89 3.02 -11.25 7.74
C SER A 89 3.98 -11.60 8.89
N PRO A 90 4.62 -12.78 8.89
CA PRO A 90 5.53 -13.20 9.95
C PRO A 90 6.67 -12.21 10.21
N ALA A 91 7.21 -11.61 9.14
CA ALA A 91 8.34 -10.67 9.21
C ALA A 91 8.01 -9.36 9.94
N THR A 92 6.73 -9.06 10.12
CA THR A 92 6.27 -7.81 10.73
C THR A 92 5.92 -7.93 12.20
N HIS A 93 6.05 -9.11 12.81
CA HIS A 93 5.77 -9.34 14.23
C HIS A 93 4.43 -8.74 14.71
N GLY A 94 3.39 -8.83 13.89
CA GLY A 94 2.07 -8.31 14.22
C GLY A 94 1.95 -6.78 14.24
N HIS A 95 2.82 -6.05 13.53
CA HIS A 95 2.73 -4.59 13.40
C HIS A 95 1.30 -4.14 13.07
N ARG A 96 0.87 -3.03 13.69
CA ARG A 96 -0.45 -2.44 13.47
C ARG A 96 -0.59 -1.92 12.05
N LEU A 97 -1.57 -2.43 11.33
CA LEU A 97 -1.94 -1.99 9.99
C LEU A 97 -3.19 -1.12 10.07
N GLY A 98 -3.19 0.00 9.37
CA GLY A 98 -4.41 0.78 9.20
C GLY A 98 -5.47 0.02 8.41
N VAL A 99 -6.72 0.23 8.80
CA VAL A 99 -7.90 -0.14 8.00
C VAL A 99 -8.31 1.08 7.17
N TRP A 100 -8.55 0.85 5.90
CA TRP A 100 -8.78 1.87 4.89
C TRP A 100 -10.11 1.62 4.18
N ARG A 101 -10.67 2.69 3.63
CA ARG A 101 -11.78 2.64 2.67
C ARG A 101 -11.54 3.63 1.53
N LEU A 102 -12.25 3.46 0.42
CA LEU A 102 -12.25 4.47 -0.64
C LEU A 102 -12.90 5.76 -0.11
N SER A 103 -12.26 6.90 -0.35
CA SER A 103 -12.88 8.20 -0.12
C SER A 103 -13.93 8.48 -1.20
N VAL A 104 -14.71 9.55 -1.06
CA VAL A 104 -15.59 10.04 -2.14
C VAL A 104 -14.82 10.23 -3.45
N LYS A 105 -13.62 10.83 -3.40
CA LYS A 105 -12.74 10.98 -4.56
C LYS A 105 -12.33 9.61 -5.12
N GLY A 106 -11.97 8.67 -4.25
CA GLY A 106 -11.61 7.31 -4.66
C GLY A 106 -12.75 6.59 -5.37
N LEU A 107 -13.98 6.71 -4.86
CA LEU A 107 -15.18 6.13 -5.47
C LEU A 107 -15.47 6.71 -6.85
N VAL A 108 -15.35 8.03 -7.03
CA VAL A 108 -15.52 8.68 -8.34
C VAL A 108 -14.49 8.18 -9.35
N ILE A 109 -13.22 8.05 -8.94
CA ILE A 109 -12.16 7.52 -9.81
C ILE A 109 -12.44 6.04 -10.15
N ALA A 110 -12.87 5.25 -9.17
CA ALA A 110 -13.16 3.84 -9.35
C ALA A 110 -14.30 3.62 -10.35
N GLU A 111 -15.36 4.43 -10.26
CA GLU A 111 -16.49 4.38 -11.19
C GLU A 111 -16.07 4.78 -12.62
N ALA A 112 -15.27 5.84 -12.76
CA ALA A 112 -14.74 6.26 -14.07
C ALA A 112 -13.83 5.19 -14.72
N ARG A 113 -13.20 4.34 -13.91
CA ARG A 113 -12.35 3.23 -14.35
C ARG A 113 -13.12 1.94 -14.64
N ARG A 114 -14.40 1.84 -14.28
CA ARG A 114 -15.16 0.63 -14.58
C ARG A 114 -15.22 0.41 -16.08
N PRO A 115 -14.92 -0.81 -16.57
CA PRO A 115 -15.18 -1.12 -17.96
C PRO A 115 -16.69 -0.95 -18.19
N ARG A 116 -17.07 -0.03 -19.06
CA ARG A 116 -18.44 0.06 -19.56
C ARG A 116 -18.77 -1.33 -20.11
N LYS A 117 -19.79 -1.98 -19.55
CA LYS A 117 -20.38 -3.17 -20.17
C LYS A 117 -20.63 -2.80 -21.64
N ALA A 118 -19.99 -3.51 -22.56
CA ALA A 118 -20.39 -3.45 -23.96
C ALA A 118 -21.87 -3.82 -23.97
N ALA A 119 -22.71 -2.96 -24.54
CA ALA A 119 -24.10 -3.29 -24.75
C ALA A 119 -24.13 -4.56 -25.61
N ALA A 120 -24.68 -5.63 -25.05
CA ALA A 120 -24.94 -6.88 -25.76
C ALA A 120 -26.22 -6.73 -26.60
#